data_AF-A0A532U9R0-F1
#
_entry.id   AF-A0A532U9R0-F1
#
_cell.length_a   1.000
_cell.length_b   1.000
_cell.length_c   1.000
_cell.angle_alpha   90.00
_cell.angle_beta   90.00
_cell.angle_gamma   90.00
#
_symmetry.space_group_name_H-M   'P 1'
#
loop_
_entity.id
_entity.type
_entity.pdbx_description
1 polymer ?
#
loop_
_entity_poly.entity_id
_entity_poly.type
_entity_poly.pdbx_seq_one_letter_code
_entity_poly.pdbx_strand_id
1 'polypeptide(L)' 'MNTDVEKEFLREMDQRIQAIKTAALELQDLSDGIQAVYRNADRILASVKMLEINVSDVLDLL' A
#
# COMPACT_ATOMS: atom_id res chain seq x y z
N MET A 1 8.53 -21.67 8.59
CA MET A 1 9.23 -22.03 7.34
C MET A 1 10.68 -21.57 7.50
N ASN A 2 11.54 -21.62 6.46
CA ASN A 2 12.85 -20.94 6.55
C ASN A 2 12.60 -19.42 6.62
N THR A 3 13.29 -18.71 7.53
CA THR A 3 13.22 -17.26 7.70
C THR A 3 13.48 -16.48 6.41
N ASP A 4 14.34 -16.98 5.52
CA ASP A 4 14.59 -16.37 4.21
C ASP A 4 13.34 -16.38 3.30
N VAL A 5 12.55 -17.47 3.36
CA VAL A 5 11.30 -17.62 2.59
C VAL A 5 10.23 -16.69 3.13
N GLU A 6 10.16 -16.51 4.45
CA GLU A 6 9.24 -15.57 5.11
C GLU A 6 9.58 -14.12 4.76
N LYS A 7 10.88 -13.77 4.69
CA LYS A 7 11.33 -12.43 4.29
C LYS A 7 11.02 -12.11 2.82
N GLU A 8 11.22 -13.06 1.92
CA GLU A 8 10.89 -12.86 0.50
C GLU A 8 9.38 -12.71 0.28
N PHE A 9 8.56 -13.46 1.00
CA PHE A 9 7.11 -13.32 0.94
C PHE A 9 6.63 -11.94 1.41
N LEU A 10 7.22 -11.40 2.50
CA LEU A 10 6.92 -10.05 2.97
C LEU A 10 7.34 -8.97 1.97
N ARG A 11 8.47 -9.14 1.27
CA ARG A 11 8.88 -8.25 0.18
C ARG A 11 7.88 -8.25 -0.97
N GLU A 12 7.38 -9.42 -1.34
CA GLU A 12 6.37 -9.56 -2.39
C GLU A 12 5.04 -8.86 -2.02
N MET A 13 4.69 -8.89 -0.73
CA MET A 13 3.53 -8.15 -0.21
C MET A 13 3.77 -6.65 -0.21
N ASP A 14 4.92 -6.20 0.32
CA ASP A 14 5.28 -4.79 0.34
C ASP A 14 5.25 -4.16 -1.05
N GLN A 15 5.85 -4.82 -2.05
CA GLN A 15 5.82 -4.36 -3.44
C GLN A 15 4.39 -4.13 -3.95
N ARG A 16 3.44 -5.03 -3.63
CA ARG A 16 2.04 -4.88 -4.01
C ARG A 16 1.34 -3.76 -3.24
N ILE A 17 1.63 -3.61 -1.95
CA ILE A 17 1.10 -2.51 -1.13
C ILE A 17 1.55 -1.16 -1.72
N GLN A 18 2.83 -1.03 -2.07
CA GLN A 18 3.35 0.18 -2.70
C GLN A 18 2.74 0.43 -4.09
N ALA A 19 2.51 -0.62 -4.89
CA ALA A 19 1.81 -0.46 -6.18
C ALA A 19 0.37 0.07 -6.01
N ILE A 20 -0.38 -0.42 -5.01
CA ILE A 20 -1.73 0.07 -4.71
C ILE A 20 -1.67 1.53 -4.24
N LYS A 21 -0.69 1.88 -3.41
CA LYS A 21 -0.47 3.26 -2.95
C LYS A 21 -0.29 4.21 -4.12
N THR A 22 0.61 3.88 -5.05
CA THR A 22 0.90 4.68 -6.23
C THR A 22 -0.36 4.87 -7.08
N ALA A 23 -1.09 3.79 -7.39
CA ALA A 23 -2.32 3.87 -8.16
C ALA A 23 -3.41 4.72 -7.46
N ALA A 24 -3.51 4.66 -6.13
CA ALA A 24 -4.46 5.48 -5.38
C ALA A 24 -4.07 6.96 -5.35
N LEU A 25 -2.78 7.30 -5.24
CA LEU A 25 -2.30 8.68 -5.38
C LEU A 25 -2.58 9.22 -6.78
N GLU A 26 -2.31 8.43 -7.83
CA GLU A 26 -2.63 8.79 -9.21
C GLU A 26 -4.13 9.04 -9.41
N LEU A 27 -5.01 8.25 -8.78
CA LEU A 27 -6.46 8.48 -8.80
C LEU A 27 -6.86 9.76 -8.07
N GLN A 28 -6.19 10.15 -6.99
CA GLN A 28 -6.44 11.44 -6.33
C GLN A 28 -6.06 12.60 -7.27
N ASP A 29 -4.90 12.52 -7.91
CA ASP A 29 -4.40 13.56 -8.83
C ASP A 29 -5.29 13.67 -10.08
N LEU A 30 -5.72 12.54 -10.64
CA LEU A 30 -6.61 12.47 -11.80
C LEU A 30 -8.08 12.78 -11.47
N SER A 31 -8.44 12.94 -10.19
CA SER A 31 -9.84 13.10 -9.80
C SER A 31 -10.50 14.34 -10.40
N ASP A 32 -9.74 15.36 -10.79
CA ASP A 32 -10.17 16.57 -11.54
C ASP A 32 -11.52 17.14 -11.06
N GLY A 33 -11.65 17.34 -9.74
CA GLY A 33 -12.86 17.89 -9.12
C GLY A 33 -13.99 16.89 -8.88
N ILE A 34 -13.87 15.65 -9.33
CA ILE A 34 -14.80 14.56 -9.02
C ILE A 34 -14.58 14.10 -7.57
N GLN A 35 -15.27 14.77 -6.65
CA GLN A 35 -15.18 14.52 -5.20
C GLN A 35 -15.36 13.05 -4.80
N ALA A 36 -16.21 12.31 -5.51
CA ALA A 36 -16.41 10.89 -5.25
C ALA A 36 -15.12 10.08 -5.51
N VAL A 37 -14.40 10.37 -6.59
CA VAL A 37 -13.14 9.67 -6.93
C VAL A 37 -12.07 10.00 -5.88
N TYR A 38 -11.87 11.28 -5.57
CA TYR A 38 -10.91 11.73 -4.57
C TYR A 38 -11.12 11.04 -3.21
N ARG A 39 -12.37 11.02 -2.71
CA ARG A 39 -12.71 10.39 -1.42
C ARG A 39 -12.56 8.87 -1.43
N ASN A 40 -12.77 8.22 -2.57
CA ASN A 40 -12.54 6.78 -2.69
C ASN A 40 -11.05 6.47 -2.66
N ALA A 41 -10.25 7.23 -3.41
CA ALA A 41 -8.80 7.10 -3.42
C ALA A 41 -8.19 7.39 -2.03
N ASP A 42 -8.69 8.40 -1.32
CA ASP A 42 -8.29 8.70 0.06
C ASP A 42 -8.56 7.54 1.04
N ARG A 43 -9.73 6.88 0.96
CA ARG A 43 -10.02 5.69 1.77
C ARG A 43 -9.13 4.49 1.43
N ILE A 44 -8.75 4.33 0.17
CA ILE A 44 -7.80 3.30 -0.25
C ILE A 44 -6.45 3.60 0.41
N LEU A 45 -5.97 4.85 0.37
CA LEU A 45 -4.71 5.25 1.00
C LEU A 45 -4.71 5.02 2.51
N ALA A 46 -5.81 5.31 3.20
CA ALA A 46 -5.94 4.99 4.63
C ALA A 46 -5.80 3.49 4.90
N SER A 47 -6.39 2.64 4.05
CA SER A 47 -6.28 1.18 4.17
C SER A 47 -4.86 0.69 3.83
N VAL A 48 -4.24 1.25 2.79
CA VAL A 48 -2.83 1.01 2.44
C VAL A 48 -1.92 1.34 3.61
N LYS A 49 -2.14 2.46 4.31
CA LYS A 49 -1.30 2.84 5.45
C LYS A 49 -1.35 1.80 6.59
N MET A 50 -2.50 1.19 6.82
CA MET A 50 -2.60 0.08 7.79
C MET A 50 -1.81 -1.14 7.33
N LEU A 51 -1.84 -1.47 6.03
CA LEU A 51 -1.05 -2.56 5.47
C LEU A 51 0.46 -2.27 5.56
N GLU A 52 0.90 -1.03 5.30
CA GLU A 52 2.30 -0.62 5.49
C GLU A 52 2.76 -0.85 6.94
N ILE A 53 1.95 -0.44 7.92
CA ILE A 53 2.26 -0.66 9.34
C ILE A 53 2.36 -2.16 9.68
N ASN A 54 1.55 -3.00 9.04
CA ASN A 54 1.50 -4.43 9.34
C ASN A 54 2.51 -5.28 8.57
N VAL A 55 3.05 -4.76 7.47
CA VAL A 55 3.93 -5.51 6.55
C VAL A 55 5.25 -4.78 6.33
N SER A 56 5.21 -3.57 5.76
CA SER A 56 6.39 -2.79 5.40
C SER A 56 7.23 -2.44 6.63
N ASP A 57 6.60 -1.89 7.68
CA ASP A 57 7.29 -1.51 8.91
C ASP A 57 7.85 -2.74 9.65
N VAL A 58 7.22 -3.91 9.50
CA VAL A 58 7.71 -5.17 10.08
C VAL A 58 8.91 -5.72 9.27
N LEU A 59 8.86 -5.62 7.95
CA LEU A 59 9.94 -6.03 7.06
C LEU A 59 11.25 -5.28 7.35
N ASP A 60 11.15 -4.00 7.70
CA ASP A 60 12.31 -3.16 8.07
C ASP A 60 12.98 -3.61 9.39
N LEU A 61 12.31 -4.43 10.20
CA LEU A 61 12.82 -4.98 11.47
C LEU A 61 13.42 -6.39 11.32
N LEU A 62 13.31 -7.02 10.15
CA LEU A 62 13.78 -8.38 9.83
C LEU A 62 15.05 -8.36 8.98
#